data_AF-A0A965YAY7-F1
#
_entry.id   AF-A0A965YAY7-F1
#
_cell.length_a   1.000
_cell.length_b   1.000
_cell.length_c   1.000
_cell.angle_alpha   90.00
_cell.angle_beta   90.00
_cell.angle_gamma   90.00
#
_symmetry.space_group_name_H-M   'P 1'
#
loop_
_entity.id
_entity.type
_entity.pdbx_description
1 polymer ?
#
loop_
_entity_poly.entity_id
_entity_poly.type
_entity_poly.pdbx_seq_one_letter_code
_entity_poly.pdbx_strand_id
1 'polypeptide(L)'
;MNKKIKIGLIIFIFLILFSISILFFLEPKIKISQINYEIKKANYCEIDSDCINAGGKCPFGCYIYINKNEFEKISKLISNYESNCVYDCINCEKAICENNKCKEVCI
;
A
#
# COMPACT_ATOMS: atom_id res chain seq x y z
N MET A 1 -29.74 -29.11 -29.86
CA MET A 1 -29.48 -28.29 -28.64
C MET A 1 -30.50 -27.16 -28.58
N ASN A 2 -31.29 -27.09 -27.50
CA ASN A 2 -32.46 -26.20 -27.39
C ASN A 2 -32.03 -24.71 -27.31
N LYS A 3 -32.73 -23.81 -28.02
CA LYS A 3 -32.39 -22.37 -28.09
C LYS A 3 -32.31 -21.74 -26.70
N LYS A 4 -33.15 -22.18 -25.76
CA LYS A 4 -33.15 -21.75 -24.36
C LYS A 4 -31.87 -22.16 -23.61
N ILE A 5 -31.36 -23.36 -23.88
CA ILE A 5 -30.13 -23.89 -23.25
C ILE A 5 -28.89 -23.12 -23.75
N LYS A 6 -28.84 -22.76 -25.04
CA LYS A 6 -27.76 -21.94 -25.60
C LYS A 6 -27.69 -20.55 -24.95
N ILE A 7 -28.83 -19.89 -24.76
CA ILE A 7 -28.91 -18.57 -24.12
C ILE A 7 -28.45 -18.65 -22.65
N GLY A 8 -28.91 -19.67 -21.91
CA GLY A 8 -28.49 -19.89 -20.52
C GLY A 8 -26.97 -20.06 -20.38
N LEU A 9 -26.34 -20.83 -21.27
CA LEU A 9 -24.89 -21.02 -21.29
C LEU A 9 -24.12 -19.72 -21.56
N ILE A 10 -24.60 -18.90 -22.50
CA ILE A 10 -23.96 -17.61 -22.83
C ILE A 10 -24.01 -16.67 -21.61
N ILE A 11 -25.16 -16.58 -20.93
CA ILE A 11 -25.32 -15.75 -19.73
C ILE A 11 -24.40 -16.24 -18.61
N PHE A 12 -24.32 -17.56 -18.41
CA PHE A 12 -23.46 -18.16 -17.40
C PHE A 12 -21.97 -17.87 -17.65
N ILE A 13 -21.51 -17.99 -18.91
CA ILE A 13 -20.13 -17.63 -19.29
C ILE A 13 -19.87 -16.15 -19.06
N PHE A 14 -20.82 -15.28 -19.39
CA PHE A 14 -20.69 -13.83 -19.15
C PHE A 14 -20.56 -13.51 -17.66
N LEU A 15 -21.34 -14.17 -16.80
CA LEU A 15 -21.26 -13.98 -15.35
C LEU A 15 -19.90 -14.44 -14.80
N ILE A 16 -19.36 -15.55 -15.31
CA ILE A 16 -18.02 -16.03 -14.92
C ILE A 16 -16.96 -15.00 -15.33
N LEU A 17 -16.96 -14.55 -16.59
CA LEU A 17 -16.01 -13.56 -17.08
C LEU A 17 -16.10 -12.23 -16.32
N PHE A 18 -17.31 -11.80 -15.99
CA PHE A 18 -17.55 -10.59 -15.19
C PHE A 18 -16.99 -10.75 -13.77
N SER A 19 -17.21 -11.90 -13.13
CA SER A 19 -16.67 -12.17 -11.80
C SER A 19 -15.13 -12.20 -11.76
N ILE A 20 -14.49 -12.81 -12.76
CA ILE A 20 -13.03 -12.86 -12.90
C ILE A 20 -12.46 -11.46 -13.12
N SER A 21 -13.12 -10.65 -13.95
CA SER A 21 -12.71 -9.26 -14.18
C SER A 21 -12.75 -8.44 -12.89
N ILE A 22 -13.81 -8.58 -12.08
CA ILE A 22 -13.92 -7.88 -10.78
C ILE A 22 -12.77 -8.26 -9.84
N LEU A 23 -12.42 -9.56 -9.75
CA LEU A 23 -11.30 -10.04 -8.94
C LEU A 23 -9.98 -9.36 -9.34
N PHE A 24 -9.72 -9.27 -10.65
CA PHE A 24 -8.49 -8.66 -11.18
C PHE A 24 -8.34 -7.17 -10.83
N PHE A 25 -9.44 -6.43 -10.69
CA PHE A 25 -9.41 -5.00 -10.34
C PHE A 25 -9.35 -4.72 -8.82
N LEU A 26 -9.73 -5.68 -7.96
CA LEU A 26 -9.82 -5.48 -6.51
C LEU A 26 -8.49 -5.72 -5.78
N GLU A 27 -7.70 -6.70 -6.22
CA GLU A 27 -6.44 -7.09 -5.59
C GLU A 27 -5.45 -5.93 -5.32
N PRO A 28 -5.14 -5.03 -6.27
CA PRO A 28 -4.16 -3.99 -6.03
C PRO A 28 -4.61 -2.98 -4.97
N LYS A 29 -5.91 -2.64 -4.92
CA LYS A 29 -6.45 -1.69 -3.94
C LYS A 29 -6.40 -2.24 -2.52
N ILE A 30 -6.69 -3.53 -2.35
CA ILE A 30 -6.63 -4.20 -1.06
C ILE A 30 -5.19 -4.21 -0.55
N LYS A 31 -4.22 -4.58 -1.40
CA LYS A 31 -2.80 -4.63 -1.03
C LYS A 31 -2.26 -3.25 -0.62
N ILE A 32 -2.64 -2.19 -1.36
CA ILE A 32 -2.28 -0.80 -1.00
C ILE A 32 -2.85 -0.43 0.37
N SER A 33 -4.13 -0.73 0.61
CA SER A 33 -4.80 -0.41 1.88
C SER A 33 -4.14 -1.14 3.06
N GLN A 34 -3.78 -2.40 2.88
CA GLN A 34 -3.09 -3.20 3.91
C GLN A 34 -1.72 -2.63 4.26
N ILE A 35 -0.89 -2.31 3.25
CA ILE A 35 0.44 -1.75 3.50
C ILE A 35 0.33 -0.38 4.20
N ASN A 36 -0.60 0.48 3.77
CA ASN A 36 -0.87 1.75 4.44
C ASN A 36 -1.30 1.58 5.90
N TYR A 37 -2.11 0.56 6.19
CA TYR A 37 -2.51 0.25 7.56
C TYR A 37 -1.29 -0.15 8.42
N GLU A 38 -0.43 -1.03 7.91
CA GLU A 38 0.78 -1.46 8.63
C GLU A 38 1.76 -0.29 8.84
N ILE A 39 1.94 0.58 7.85
CA ILE A 39 2.74 1.82 7.99
C ILE A 39 2.19 2.70 9.11
N LYS A 40 0.87 2.98 9.11
CA LYS A 40 0.23 3.82 10.14
C LYS A 40 0.33 3.21 11.54
N LYS A 41 0.25 1.89 11.63
CA LYS A 41 0.41 1.15 12.88
C LYS A 41 1.85 1.22 13.40
N ALA A 42 2.83 1.12 12.50
CA ALA A 42 4.25 1.21 12.82
C ALA A 42 4.75 2.64 13.10
N ASN A 43 3.97 3.65 12.72
CA ASN A 43 4.26 5.05 13.01
C ASN A 43 3.92 5.37 14.47
N TYR A 44 4.82 5.03 15.38
CA TYR A 44 4.78 5.41 16.80
C TYR A 44 6.19 5.77 17.27
N CYS A 45 6.29 6.63 18.27
CA CYS A 45 7.56 7.02 18.87
C CYS A 45 7.35 7.56 20.28
N GLU A 46 8.40 7.49 21.10
CA GLU A 46 8.48 8.21 22.37
C GLU A 46 9.49 9.35 22.28
N ILE A 47 10.55 9.17 21.48
CA ILE A 47 11.61 10.15 21.22
C ILE A 47 12.00 10.20 19.74
N ASP A 48 12.67 11.28 19.32
CA ASP A 48 13.09 11.48 17.92
C ASP A 48 13.93 10.32 17.37
N SER A 49 14.81 9.73 18.21
CA SER A 49 15.69 8.62 17.81
C SER A 49 14.97 7.27 17.67
N ASP A 50 13.66 7.22 17.93
CA ASP A 50 12.84 6.07 17.56
C ASP A 50 12.44 6.12 16.08
N CYS A 51 12.48 7.29 15.45
CA CYS A 51 12.01 7.47 14.09
C CYS A 51 13.11 7.13 13.08
N ILE A 52 12.83 6.16 12.21
CA ILE A 52 13.71 5.77 11.10
C ILE A 52 12.94 5.80 9.77
N ASN A 53 13.65 6.16 8.70
CA ASN A 53 13.09 6.10 7.35
C ASN A 53 13.10 4.65 6.85
N ALA A 54 11.90 4.07 6.66
CA ALA A 54 11.71 2.74 6.06
C ALA A 54 11.79 2.72 4.53
N GLY A 55 12.12 3.86 3.92
CA GLY A 55 12.20 4.07 2.48
C GLY A 55 11.00 4.87 1.95
N GLY A 56 10.84 4.84 0.63
CA GLY A 56 9.74 5.50 -0.07
C GLY A 56 9.35 4.70 -1.28
N LYS A 57 8.05 4.59 -1.55
CA LYS A 57 7.55 3.96 -2.77
C LYS A 57 6.15 4.42 -3.06
N CYS A 58 5.90 4.75 -4.32
CA CYS A 58 4.56 5.09 -4.74
C CYS A 58 3.64 3.86 -4.63
N PRO A 59 2.44 3.95 -4.04
CA PRO A 59 1.70 5.15 -3.63
C PRO A 59 1.75 5.47 -2.11
N PHE A 60 2.74 4.97 -1.38
CA PHE A 60 2.80 5.04 0.09
C PHE A 60 3.46 6.30 0.65
N GLY A 61 4.21 7.04 -0.18
CA GLY A 61 4.90 8.27 0.23
C GLY A 61 6.40 8.24 -0.08
N CYS A 62 7.00 9.42 -0.08
CA CYS A 62 8.42 9.63 -0.42
C CYS A 62 9.36 9.19 0.71
N TYR A 63 8.98 9.48 1.95
CA TYR A 63 9.74 9.15 3.14
C TYR A 63 8.76 8.58 4.17
N ILE A 64 8.96 7.32 4.52
CA ILE A 64 8.04 6.60 5.41
C ILE A 64 8.73 6.44 6.75
N TYR A 65 8.47 7.38 7.64
CA TYR A 65 9.03 7.36 8.99
C TYR A 65 8.17 6.53 9.95
N ILE A 66 8.82 5.59 10.61
CA ILE A 66 8.19 4.65 11.55
C ILE A 66 9.10 4.41 12.75
N ASN A 67 8.60 3.69 13.75
CA ASN A 67 9.44 3.21 14.83
C ASN A 67 10.53 2.27 14.31
N LYS A 68 11.76 2.44 14.80
CA LYS A 68 12.92 1.60 14.46
C LYS A 68 12.70 0.10 14.68
N ASN A 69 11.87 -0.26 15.66
CA ASN A 69 11.55 -1.66 15.95
C ASN A 69 10.72 -2.33 14.84
N GLU A 70 10.05 -1.54 13.98
CA GLU A 70 9.22 -2.02 12.87
C GLU A 70 9.95 -1.98 11.52
N PHE A 71 11.20 -1.50 11.48
CA PHE A 71 11.94 -1.19 10.26
C PHE A 71 12.00 -2.36 9.27
N GLU A 72 12.49 -3.52 9.69
CA GLU A 72 12.67 -4.68 8.79
C GLU A 72 11.35 -5.14 8.17
N LYS A 73 10.28 -5.15 8.98
CA LYS A 73 8.95 -5.58 8.53
C LYS A 73 8.38 -4.63 7.49
N ILE A 74 8.37 -3.33 7.78
CA ILE A 74 7.73 -2.34 6.93
C ILE A 74 8.55 -2.07 5.67
N SER A 75 9.87 -1.97 5.79
CA SER A 75 10.76 -1.80 4.62
C SER A 75 10.59 -2.94 3.62
N LYS A 76 10.48 -4.19 4.09
CA LYS A 76 10.22 -5.36 3.24
C LYS A 76 8.85 -5.33 2.57
N LEU A 77 7.81 -4.88 3.27
CA LEU A 77 6.47 -4.72 2.69
C LEU A 77 6.48 -3.68 1.55
N ILE A 78 7.13 -2.55 1.79
CA ILE A 78 7.27 -1.47 0.80
C ILE A 78 8.11 -1.95 -0.38
N SER A 79 9.29 -2.54 -0.14
CA SER A 79 10.22 -2.98 -1.19
C SER A 79 9.58 -4.00 -2.13
N ASN A 80 8.78 -4.93 -1.60
CA ASN A 80 8.12 -5.99 -2.35
C ASN A 80 6.85 -5.54 -3.07
N TYR A 81 6.40 -4.31 -2.87
CA TYR A 81 5.26 -3.79 -3.61
C TYR A 81 5.70 -3.38 -5.02
N GLU A 82 5.10 -3.98 -6.05
CA GLU A 82 5.34 -3.59 -7.44
C GLU A 82 4.54 -2.32 -7.76
N SER A 83 5.25 -1.31 -8.26
CA SER A 83 4.66 -0.01 -8.56
C SER A 83 5.23 0.53 -9.85
N ASN A 84 4.34 1.01 -10.72
CA ASN A 84 4.70 1.67 -11.98
C ASN A 84 4.49 3.19 -11.90
N CYS A 85 4.16 3.73 -10.72
CA CYS A 85 3.94 5.16 -10.57
C CYS A 85 5.20 5.90 -10.16
N VAL A 86 5.34 7.09 -10.74
CA VAL A 86 6.44 8.03 -10.51
C VAL A 86 5.84 9.31 -9.96
N TYR A 87 6.44 9.84 -8.91
CA TYR A 87 6.15 11.18 -8.40
C TYR A 87 7.44 11.88 -8.01
N ASP A 88 7.42 13.20 -8.03
CA ASP A 88 8.50 14.05 -7.56
C ASP A 88 8.40 14.21 -6.03
N CYS A 89 9.51 14.00 -5.35
CA CYS A 89 9.61 14.10 -3.90
C CYS A 89 10.36 15.36 -3.49
N ILE A 90 9.80 16.10 -2.53
CA ILE A 90 10.53 17.10 -1.76
C ILE A 90 11.46 16.36 -0.79
N ASN A 91 12.69 16.85 -0.60
CA ASN A 91 13.65 16.18 0.25
C ASN A 91 13.32 16.39 1.74
N CYS A 92 12.95 15.31 2.43
CA CYS A 92 12.60 15.34 3.85
C CYS A 92 13.44 14.28 4.58
N GLU A 93 14.74 14.52 4.74
CA GLU A 93 15.69 13.53 5.28
C GLU A 93 15.57 13.30 6.79
N LYS A 94 14.83 14.15 7.50
CA LYS A 94 14.70 14.11 8.95
C LYS A 94 13.26 13.85 9.38
N ALA A 95 13.12 13.25 10.55
CA ALA A 95 11.85 13.17 11.25
C ALA A 95 12.03 13.51 12.73
N ILE A 96 10.97 14.05 13.31
CA ILE A 96 10.84 14.31 14.74
C ILE A 96 9.67 13.50 15.30
N CYS A 97 9.73 13.19 16.60
CA CYS A 97 8.61 12.61 17.31
C CYS A 97 7.68 13.73 17.80
N GLU A 98 6.53 13.86 17.15
CA GLU A 98 5.51 14.84 17.51
C GLU A 98 4.18 14.09 17.76
N ASN A 99 3.56 14.32 18.92
CA ASN A 99 2.30 13.66 19.30
C ASN A 99 2.35 12.12 19.24
N ASN A 100 3.47 11.52 19.67
CA ASN A 100 3.75 10.07 19.61
C ASN A 100 3.74 9.50 18.18
N LYS A 101 4.01 10.34 17.18
CA LYS A 101 4.06 9.97 15.76
C LYS A 101 5.33 10.51 15.13
N CYS A 102 5.97 9.72 14.27
CA CYS A 102 7.11 10.21 13.50
C CYS A 102 6.61 11.11 12.37
N LYS A 103 6.99 12.39 12.42
CA LYS A 103 6.61 13.41 11.45
C LYS A 103 7.85 13.87 10.69
N GLU A 104 7.74 13.89 9.36
CA GLU A 104 8.79 14.37 8.48
C GLU A 104 9.06 15.87 8.67
N VAL A 105 10.33 16.26 8.57
CA VAL A 105 10.79 17.64 8.55
C VAL A 105 11.50 17.87 7.24
N CYS A 106 10.87 18.65 6.37
CA CYS A 106 11.38 19.02 5.06
C CYS A 106 12.12 20.36 5.15
N ILE A 107 13.18 20.50 4.36
CA ILE A 107 14.01 21.72 4.30
C ILE A 107 13.84 22.35 2.93
#